data_AF-A0A7T3X108-F1
#
_entry.id   AF-A0A7T3X108-F1
#
_cell.length_a   1.000
_cell.length_b   1.000
_cell.length_c   1.000
_cell.angle_alpha   90.00
_cell.angle_beta   90.00
_cell.angle_gamma   90.00
#
_symmetry.space_group_name_H-M   'P 1'
#
loop_
_entity.id
_entity.type
_entity.pdbx_description
1 polymer ?
#
loop_
_entity_poly.entity_id
_entity_poly.type
_entity_poly.pdbx_seq_one_letter_code
_entity_poly.pdbx_strand_id
1 'polypeptide(L)'
;MTKLKEYLEEAKIAKDTSLALPSSNALANVIAKELIASPLVQISNTEASEFSHKVSELATSAEVINELSDEIGVPKSYETEDEFVKRAKSTLTSILKRKLSK
;
A
#
# COMPACT_ATOMS: atom_id res chain seq x y z
N MET A 1 -2.59 14.54 17.51
CA MET A 1 -2.45 13.26 16.80
C MET A 1 -1.80 13.56 15.47
N THR A 2 -0.56 13.14 15.27
CA THR A 2 0.13 13.30 13.99
C THR A 2 -0.45 12.27 13.03
N LYS A 3 -0.95 12.70 11.87
CA LYS A 3 -1.60 11.80 10.90
C LYS A 3 -0.53 10.90 10.26
N LEU A 4 -0.86 9.67 9.89
CA LEU A 4 0.08 8.76 9.22
C LEU A 4 0.72 9.43 7.99
N LYS A 5 -0.06 10.22 7.25
CA LYS A 5 0.45 11.02 6.12
C LYS A 5 1.54 12.02 6.54
N GLU A 6 1.37 12.72 7.65
CA GLU A 6 2.37 13.66 8.16
C GLU A 6 3.65 12.92 8.59
N TYR A 7 3.51 11.79 9.28
CA TYR A 7 4.64 10.94 9.66
C TYR A 7 5.43 10.43 8.44
N LEU A 8 4.73 10.01 7.37
CA LEU A 8 5.36 9.53 6.15
C LEU A 8 6.06 10.65 5.36
N GLU A 9 5.53 11.87 5.37
CA GLU A 9 6.19 13.02 4.76
C GLU A 9 7.38 13.51 5.58
N GLU A 10 7.29 13.51 6.91
CA GLU A 10 8.42 13.80 7.80
C GLU A 10 9.55 12.77 7.63
N ALA A 11 9.21 11.48 7.49
CA ALA A 11 10.18 10.40 7.23
C ALA A 11 10.90 10.57 5.88
N LYS A 12 10.20 11.04 4.83
CA LYS A 12 10.84 11.37 3.54
C LYS A 12 11.86 12.51 3.67
N ILE A 13 11.54 13.53 4.47
CA ILE A 13 12.40 14.69 4.71
C ILE A 13 13.62 14.30 5.55
N ALA A 14 13.46 13.40 6.51
CA ALA A 14 14.50 12.99 7.46
C ALA A 14 15.64 12.15 6.87
N LYS A 15 15.59 11.76 5.58
CA LYS A 15 16.61 10.89 4.92
C LYS A 15 16.82 9.53 5.63
N ASP A 16 15.87 9.10 6.46
CA ASP A 16 15.88 7.78 7.06
C ASP A 16 15.28 6.78 6.05
N THR A 17 16.16 6.02 5.40
CA THR A 17 15.82 5.08 4.31
C THR A 17 14.91 3.94 4.78
N SER A 18 14.71 3.76 6.09
CA SER A 18 13.92 2.66 6.64
C SER A 18 12.40 2.84 6.50
N LEU A 19 11.92 4.07 6.29
CA LEU A 19 10.49 4.43 6.30
C LEU A 19 10.03 5.12 5.01
N ALA A 20 10.87 5.17 3.98
CA ALA A 20 10.48 5.74 2.69
C ALA A 20 9.34 4.91 2.07
N LEU A 21 8.21 5.57 1.79
CA LEU A 21 7.15 4.99 0.96
C LEU A 21 7.78 4.45 -0.33
N PRO A 22 7.57 3.17 -0.67
CA PRO A 22 8.04 2.64 -1.94
C PRO A 22 7.45 3.48 -3.07
N SER A 23 8.27 3.82 -4.06
CA SER A 23 7.78 4.57 -5.20
C SER A 23 6.69 3.77 -5.91
N SER A 24 5.71 4.47 -6.50
CA SER A 24 4.65 3.83 -7.28
C SER A 24 5.24 2.90 -8.36
N ASN A 25 6.36 3.27 -8.98
CA ASN A 25 7.02 2.42 -9.98
C ASN A 25 7.62 1.13 -9.40
N ALA A 26 8.21 1.18 -8.19
CA ALA A 26 8.76 -0.01 -7.55
C ALA A 26 7.65 -1.01 -7.18
N LEU A 27 6.54 -0.50 -6.64
CA LEU A 27 5.34 -1.30 -6.35
C LEU A 27 4.72 -1.87 -7.63
N ALA A 28 4.59 -1.07 -8.69
CA ALA A 28 4.04 -1.51 -9.97
C ALA A 28 4.87 -2.67 -10.57
N ASN A 29 6.20 -2.61 -10.50
CA ASN A 29 7.06 -3.69 -10.98
C ASN A 29 6.84 -5.01 -10.22
N VAL A 30 6.66 -4.94 -8.89
CA VAL A 30 6.39 -6.12 -8.07
C VAL A 30 5.03 -6.71 -8.44
N ILE A 31 3.98 -5.88 -8.54
CA ILE A 31 2.63 -6.33 -8.90
C ILE A 31 2.63 -6.97 -10.30
N ALA A 32 3.29 -6.33 -11.28
CA ALA A 32 3.33 -6.83 -12.65
C ALA A 32 4.04 -8.19 -12.72
N LYS A 33 5.14 -8.34 -11.99
CA LYS A 33 5.87 -9.61 -11.92
C LYS A 33 5.01 -10.74 -11.34
N GLU A 34 4.27 -10.47 -10.26
CA GLU A 34 3.37 -11.46 -9.65
C GLU A 34 2.20 -11.82 -10.56
N LEU A 35 1.63 -10.84 -11.29
CA LEU A 35 0.56 -11.09 -12.26
C LEU A 35 1.02 -11.95 -13.43
N ILE A 36 2.19 -11.66 -14.00
CA ILE A 36 2.76 -12.42 -15.12
C ILE A 36 3.17 -13.83 -14.68
N ALA A 37 3.67 -13.99 -13.46
CA ALA A 37 4.05 -15.29 -12.90
C ALA A 37 2.85 -16.15 -12.48
N SER A 38 1.66 -15.56 -12.35
CA SER A 38 0.47 -16.25 -11.87
C SER A 38 -0.12 -17.17 -12.95
N PRO A 39 -0.19 -18.49 -12.72
CA PRO A 39 -0.82 -19.42 -13.66
C PRO A 39 -2.35 -19.28 -13.70
N LEU A 40 -2.95 -18.52 -12.77
CA LEU A 40 -4.39 -18.32 -12.64
C LEU A 40 -4.91 -17.14 -13.46
N VAL A 41 -4.03 -16.27 -13.95
CA VAL A 41 -4.39 -15.02 -14.63
C VAL A 41 -3.79 -15.04 -16.04
N GLN A 42 -4.63 -15.11 -17.06
CA GLN A 42 -4.21 -14.90 -18.43
C GLN A 42 -4.28 -13.41 -18.75
N ILE A 43 -3.14 -12.74 -18.67
CA ILE A 43 -3.01 -11.31 -18.93
C ILE A 43 -1.77 -11.05 -19.78
N SER A 44 -1.85 -10.13 -20.74
CA SER A 44 -0.68 -9.73 -21.52
C SER A 44 0.28 -8.90 -20.67
N ASN A 45 1.55 -8.81 -21.08
CA ASN A 45 2.54 -7.98 -20.40
C ASN A 45 2.12 -6.49 -20.36
N THR A 46 1.47 -6.01 -21.42
CA THR A 46 0.98 -4.62 -21.50
C THR A 46 -0.14 -4.38 -20.50
N GLU A 47 -1.14 -5.27 -20.46
CA GLU A 47 -2.27 -5.17 -19.51
C GLU A 47 -1.79 -5.31 -18.05
N ALA A 48 -0.84 -6.22 -17.80
CA ALA A 48 -0.24 -6.38 -16.47
C ALA A 48 0.49 -5.11 -16.03
N SER A 49 1.25 -4.48 -16.93
CA SER A 49 1.93 -3.21 -16.67
C SER A 49 0.95 -2.09 -16.36
N GLU A 50 -0.07 -1.89 -17.21
CA GLU A 50 -1.08 -0.84 -17.03
C GLU A 50 -1.87 -1.02 -15.72
N PHE A 51 -2.32 -2.24 -15.45
CA PHE A 51 -3.02 -2.56 -14.21
C PHE A 51 -2.13 -2.29 -13.00
N SER A 52 -0.88 -2.74 -13.04
CA SER A 52 0.05 -2.59 -11.92
C SER A 52 0.38 -1.12 -11.62
N HIS A 53 0.53 -0.30 -12.66
CA HIS A 53 0.68 1.15 -12.50
C HIS A 53 -0.53 1.76 -11.81
N LYS A 54 -1.75 1.49 -12.31
CA LYS A 54 -2.99 2.03 -11.73
C LYS A 54 -3.20 1.60 -10.28
N VAL A 55 -2.97 0.33 -9.97
CA VAL A 55 -3.09 -0.19 -8.59
C VAL A 55 -2.05 0.44 -7.68
N SER A 56 -0.82 0.60 -8.17
CA SER A 56 0.26 1.19 -7.38
C SER A 56 0.03 2.68 -7.09
N GLU A 57 -0.43 3.45 -8.09
CA GLU A 57 -0.83 4.85 -7.89
C GLU A 57 -1.99 4.96 -6.91
N LEU A 58 -2.97 4.06 -6.99
CA LEU A 58 -4.07 4.01 -6.05
C LEU A 58 -3.60 3.70 -4.63
N ALA A 59 -2.77 2.67 -4.45
CA ALA A 59 -2.27 2.24 -3.15
C ALA A 59 -1.36 3.26 -2.47
N THR A 60 -0.67 4.09 -3.26
CA THR A 60 0.19 5.17 -2.76
C THR A 60 -0.52 6.54 -2.73
N SER A 61 -1.80 6.60 -3.11
CA SER A 61 -2.58 7.83 -3.11
C SER A 61 -2.84 8.35 -1.71
N ALA A 62 -2.94 9.68 -1.58
CA ALA A 62 -3.30 10.31 -0.31
C ALA A 62 -4.68 9.87 0.19
N GLU A 63 -5.62 9.55 -0.71
CA GLU A 63 -6.95 9.05 -0.34
C GLU A 63 -6.85 7.71 0.40
N VAL A 64 -6.15 6.73 -0.19
CA VAL A 64 -5.96 5.40 0.44
C VAL A 64 -5.15 5.50 1.71
N ILE A 65 -4.08 6.32 1.74
CA ILE A 65 -3.23 6.47 2.93
C ILE A 65 -4.01 7.13 4.09
N ASN A 66 -4.82 8.14 3.82
CA ASN A 66 -5.65 8.79 4.84
C ASN A 66 -6.73 7.82 5.35
N GLU A 67 -7.43 7.14 4.46
CA GLU A 67 -8.45 6.15 4.81
C GLU A 67 -7.84 4.99 5.63
N LEU A 68 -6.66 4.51 5.25
CA LEU A 68 -5.91 3.54 6.02
C LEU A 68 -5.58 4.07 7.42
N SER A 69 -5.08 5.30 7.52
CA SER A 69 -4.76 5.94 8.81
C SER A 69 -5.98 6.01 9.73
N ASP A 70 -7.13 6.37 9.18
CA ASP A 70 -8.37 6.52 9.94
C ASP A 70 -8.90 5.15 10.39
N GLU A 71 -8.85 4.13 9.53
CA GLU A 71 -9.33 2.78 9.84
C GLU A 71 -8.39 2.01 10.79
N ILE A 72 -7.07 2.18 10.70
CA ILE A 72 -6.12 1.50 11.61
C ILE A 72 -6.03 2.21 12.97
N GLY A 73 -6.14 3.53 13.01
CA GLY A 73 -5.99 4.30 14.24
C GLY A 73 -4.68 4.03 15.00
N VAL A 74 -4.70 4.22 16.32
CA VAL A 74 -3.53 4.00 17.18
C VAL A 74 -3.32 2.51 17.49
N PRO A 75 -2.07 2.07 17.76
CA PRO A 75 -1.80 0.74 18.30
C PRO A 75 -2.56 0.49 19.60
N LYS A 76 -3.03 -0.75 19.81
CA LYS A 76 -3.71 -1.11 21.07
C LYS A 76 -2.67 -1.36 22.16
N SER A 77 -3.04 -1.13 23.42
CA SER A 77 -2.12 -1.23 24.57
C SER A 77 -1.50 -2.62 24.78
N TYR A 78 -2.11 -3.66 24.23
CA TYR A 78 -1.69 -5.06 24.32
C TYR A 78 -1.34 -5.65 22.94
N GLU A 79 -1.21 -4.80 21.92
CA GLU A 79 -0.85 -5.19 20.56
C GLU A 79 0.66 -5.05 20.37
N THR A 80 1.30 -6.12 19.91
CA THR A 80 2.69 -6.11 19.49
C THR A 80 2.86 -5.36 18.16
N GLU A 81 4.09 -4.95 17.83
CA GLU A 81 4.39 -4.31 16.55
C GLU A 81 3.97 -5.20 15.36
N ASP A 82 4.27 -6.49 15.41
CA ASP A 82 3.90 -7.44 14.36
C ASP A 82 2.38 -7.54 14.17
N GLU A 83 1.62 -7.52 15.27
CA GLU A 83 0.16 -7.54 15.22
C GLU A 83 -0.41 -6.25 14.66
N PHE A 84 0.16 -5.09 15.03
CA PHE A 84 -0.20 -3.80 14.46
C PHE A 84 0.05 -3.77 12.94
N VAL A 85 1.24 -4.22 12.51
CA VAL A 85 1.60 -4.30 11.09
C VAL A 85 0.68 -5.27 10.34
N LYS A 86 0.37 -6.43 10.94
CA LYS A 86 -0.56 -7.42 10.35
C LYS A 86 -1.95 -6.83 10.17
N ARG A 87 -2.44 -6.08 11.17
CA ARG A 87 -3.73 -5.39 11.10
C ARG A 87 -3.72 -4.32 10.00
N ALA A 88 -2.67 -3.50 9.94
CA ALA A 88 -2.52 -2.50 8.89
C ALA A 88 -2.50 -3.11 7.49
N LYS A 89 -1.79 -4.23 7.28
CA LYS A 89 -1.80 -4.98 6.00
C LYS A 89 -3.19 -5.49 5.63
N SER A 90 -3.93 -6.03 6.60
CA SER A 90 -5.29 -6.53 6.41
C SER A 90 -6.27 -5.40 6.05
N THR A 91 -6.18 -4.28 6.76
CA THR A 91 -6.99 -3.08 6.49
C THR A 91 -6.69 -2.51 5.11
N LEU A 92 -5.41 -2.32 4.74
CA LEU A 92 -5.01 -1.86 3.42
C LEU A 92 -5.55 -2.76 2.30
N THR A 93 -5.45 -4.08 2.48
CA THR A 93 -5.98 -5.06 1.52
C THR A 93 -7.50 -4.89 1.34
N SER A 94 -8.22 -4.63 2.42
CA SER A 94 -9.68 -4.45 2.40
C SER A 94 -10.09 -3.15 1.69
N ILE A 95 -9.38 -2.05 1.95
CA ILE A 95 -9.57 -0.76 1.27
C ILE A 95 -9.33 -0.92 -0.24
N LEU A 96 -8.20 -1.52 -0.63
CA LEU A 96 -7.85 -1.71 -2.04
C LEU A 96 -8.87 -2.60 -2.76
N LYS A 97 -9.29 -3.71 -2.16
CA LYS A 97 -10.34 -4.57 -2.74
C LYS A 97 -11.62 -3.78 -2.99
N ARG A 98 -12.09 -3.00 -2.01
CA ARG A 98 -13.31 -2.18 -2.15
C ARG A 98 -13.18 -1.12 -3.25
N LYS A 99 -12.00 -0.54 -3.46
CA LYS A 99 -11.78 0.45 -4.51
C LYS A 99 -11.63 -0.18 -5.91
N LEU A 100 -11.05 -1.38 -6.00
CA LEU A 100 -10.81 -2.09 -7.27
C LEU A 100 -11.97 -2.99 -7.72
N SER A 101 -12.90 -3.32 -6.82
CA SER A 101 -14.09 -4.12 -7.14
C SER A 101 -15.32 -3.28 -7.52
N LYS A 102 -15.16 -1.97 -7.66
CA LYS A 102 -16.20 -1.05 -8.13
C LYS A 102 -16.05 -0.82 -9.62
#